data_AF-A0A928JMH8-F1
#
_entry.id   AF-A0A928JMH8-F1
#
_cell.length_a   1.000
_cell.length_b   1.000
_cell.length_c   1.000
_cell.angle_alpha   90.00
_cell.angle_beta   90.00
_cell.angle_gamma   90.00
#
_symmetry.space_group_name_H-M   'P 1'
#
loop_
_entity.id
_entity.type
_entity.pdbx_description
1 polymer ?
#
loop_
_entity_poly.entity_id
_entity_poly.type
_entity_poly.pdbx_seq_one_letter_code
_entity_poly.pdbx_strand_id
1 'polypeptide(L)'
;MSDDTLKKLWENPANPELEVALQSAEAANVCTAGTRELTPEELEAHLARVEEYKELLRNQVDDRRYAHSLNVADAAKELAELNGVDTGKAYLCGLLHDIEKNRPWDEQERYMTQLGDDLPDHVIQNKKLWHAPAGAAYMRDELGILDADMIRAIKYHTTGRPNMSPLEKVLYVADYVSIERDYPGVERVREAAYRNLDEAILIGGRFTLISLLERYRVVNYDTFAMYNEVAAELGAAFEESTSKA
;
A
#
# COMPACT_ATOMS: atom_id res chain seq x y z
N MET A 1 -10.38 -24.42 -19.04
CA MET A 1 -11.43 -23.47 -19.47
C MET A 1 -11.54 -23.58 -20.97
N SER A 2 -12.73 -23.71 -21.54
CA SER A 2 -12.88 -23.87 -23.00
C SER A 2 -12.60 -22.54 -23.73
N ASP A 3 -12.00 -22.63 -24.93
CA ASP A 3 -11.75 -21.50 -25.85
C ASP A 3 -12.97 -20.60 -26.06
N ASP A 4 -14.16 -21.17 -25.96
CA ASP A 4 -15.44 -20.48 -26.14
C ASP A 4 -15.75 -19.46 -25.03
N THR A 5 -15.12 -19.60 -23.86
CA THR A 5 -15.25 -18.64 -22.75
C THR A 5 -14.37 -17.42 -22.95
N LEU A 6 -13.17 -17.62 -23.51
CA LEU A 6 -12.23 -16.53 -23.83
C LEU A 6 -12.71 -15.70 -25.02
N LYS A 7 -13.36 -16.34 -26.00
CA LYS A 7 -13.90 -15.66 -27.18
C LYS A 7 -15.02 -14.67 -26.83
N LYS A 8 -15.87 -14.99 -25.86
CA LYS A 8 -16.96 -14.12 -25.37
C LYS A 8 -16.48 -12.87 -24.62
N LEU A 9 -15.27 -12.91 -24.04
CA LEU A 9 -14.68 -11.76 -23.36
C LEU A 9 -14.10 -10.72 -24.34
N TRP A 10 -13.75 -11.15 -25.56
CA TRP A 10 -13.12 -10.30 -26.58
C TRP A 10 -14.14 -9.57 -27.47
N GLU A 11 -15.36 -10.07 -27.57
CA GLU A 11 -16.39 -9.59 -28.52
C GLU A 11 -17.30 -8.46 -27.95
N ASN A 12 -16.94 -7.82 -26.83
CA ASN A 12 -17.68 -6.66 -26.30
C ASN A 12 -16.87 -5.35 -26.51
N PRO A 13 -17.06 -4.64 -27.64
CA PRO A 13 -16.34 -3.41 -27.90
C PRO A 13 -17.07 -2.22 -27.29
N ALA A 14 -16.33 -1.43 -26.51
CA ALA A 14 -16.61 -0.04 -26.13
C ALA A 14 -17.91 0.21 -25.32
N ASN A 15 -17.75 0.38 -24.00
CA ASN A 15 -18.66 1.21 -23.22
C ASN A 15 -18.37 2.69 -23.55
N PRO A 16 -19.29 3.43 -24.20
CA PRO A 16 -19.06 4.82 -24.61
C PRO A 16 -19.02 5.82 -23.44
N GLU A 17 -19.25 5.38 -22.20
CA GLU A 17 -19.22 6.25 -21.01
C GLU A 17 -17.83 6.35 -20.34
N LEU A 18 -16.80 5.63 -20.85
CA LEU A 18 -15.44 5.63 -20.31
C LEU A 18 -14.49 6.58 -21.05
N GLU A 19 -14.96 7.79 -21.38
CA GLU A 19 -14.14 8.82 -22.01
C GLU A 19 -14.17 10.13 -21.20
N VAL A 20 -13.81 10.06 -19.91
CA VAL A 20 -13.38 11.23 -19.12
C VAL A 20 -12.32 10.78 -18.11
N ALA A 21 -11.33 11.65 -17.89
CA ALA A 21 -10.27 11.61 -16.88
C ALA A 21 -8.91 11.04 -17.33
N LEU A 22 -8.32 11.67 -18.34
CA LEU A 22 -6.87 11.83 -18.41
C LEU A 22 -6.56 13.31 -18.61
N GLN A 23 -6.54 14.06 -17.50
CA GLN A 23 -5.86 15.35 -17.45
C GLN A 23 -5.42 15.62 -16.01
N SER A 24 -4.09 15.63 -15.84
CA SER A 24 -3.27 16.38 -14.89
C SER A 24 -3.77 16.57 -13.45
N ALA A 25 -2.94 16.18 -12.49
CA ALA A 25 -2.43 17.15 -11.51
C ALA A 25 -1.22 16.56 -10.77
N GLU A 26 -0.03 17.12 -10.99
CA GLU A 26 0.88 17.37 -9.87
C GLU A 26 0.21 18.44 -9.00
N ALA A 27 -0.75 18.02 -8.17
CA ALA A 27 -1.23 18.85 -7.08
C ALA A 27 -0.24 18.70 -5.92
N ALA A 28 0.10 19.82 -5.28
CA ALA A 28 0.88 19.80 -4.05
C ALA A 28 0.08 19.04 -2.98
N ASN A 29 0.38 17.75 -2.84
CA ASN A 29 -0.33 16.79 -2.00
C ASN A 29 -0.41 17.29 -0.55
N VAL A 30 -1.58 17.78 -0.14
CA VAL A 30 -1.89 18.31 1.20
C VAL A 30 -1.55 17.28 2.28
N CYS A 31 -1.63 15.98 1.99
CA CYS A 31 -1.17 14.91 2.88
C CYS A 31 0.30 15.10 3.32
N THR A 32 1.14 15.63 2.42
CA THR A 32 2.57 15.91 2.66
C THR A 32 2.89 17.37 2.99
N ALA A 33 1.89 18.25 3.06
CA ALA A 33 2.12 19.65 3.44
C ALA A 33 2.70 19.75 4.86
N GLY A 34 3.80 20.48 5.01
CA GLY A 34 4.50 20.61 6.29
C GLY A 34 5.32 19.39 6.70
N THR A 35 5.36 18.33 5.89
CA THR A 35 6.23 17.18 6.14
C THR A 35 7.69 17.52 5.87
N ARG A 36 8.58 16.86 6.61
CA ARG A 36 10.04 16.96 6.47
C ARG A 36 10.66 15.69 6.99
N GLU A 37 11.90 15.40 6.59
CA GLU A 37 12.62 14.28 7.18
C GLU A 37 12.79 14.48 8.71
N LEU A 38 12.53 13.42 9.47
CA LEU A 38 12.80 13.40 10.90
C LEU A 38 14.30 13.32 11.16
N THR A 39 14.78 14.02 12.18
CA THR A 39 16.14 13.78 12.68
C THR A 39 16.21 12.44 13.41
N PRO A 40 17.40 11.85 13.58
CA PRO A 40 17.57 10.63 14.37
C PRO A 40 17.01 10.75 15.80
N GLU A 41 17.15 11.91 16.44
CA GLU A 41 16.63 12.15 17.79
C GLU A 41 15.10 12.19 17.83
N GLU A 42 14.47 12.74 16.79
CA GLU A 42 13.00 12.78 16.68
C GLU A 42 12.44 11.39 16.41
N LEU A 43 13.10 10.62 15.53
CA LEU A 43 12.75 9.22 15.31
C LEU A 43 12.89 8.40 16.59
N GLU A 44 13.99 8.57 17.33
CA GLU A 44 14.20 7.90 18.61
C GLU A 44 13.13 8.29 19.65
N ALA A 45 12.72 9.57 19.68
CA ALA A 45 11.64 10.03 20.53
C ALA A 45 10.29 9.36 20.20
N HIS A 46 10.00 9.11 18.92
CA HIS A 46 8.82 8.34 18.52
C HIS A 46 8.96 6.84 18.86
N LEU A 47 10.15 6.25 18.69
CA LEU A 47 10.41 4.86 19.04
C LEU A 47 10.28 4.60 20.55
N ALA A 48 10.69 5.55 21.38
CA ALA A 48 10.50 5.50 22.84
C ALA A 48 9.00 5.46 23.25
N ARG A 49 8.09 5.83 22.35
CA ARG A 49 6.64 5.87 22.55
C ARG A 49 5.89 4.72 21.90
N VAL A 50 6.58 3.69 21.42
CA VAL A 50 5.97 2.52 20.74
C VAL A 50 4.86 1.87 21.57
N GLU A 51 5.03 1.75 22.89
CA GLU A 51 3.99 1.16 23.73
C GLU A 51 2.73 2.04 23.81
N GLU A 52 2.88 3.38 23.81
CA GLU A 52 1.73 4.29 23.71
C GLU A 52 1.00 4.11 22.36
N TYR A 53 1.74 3.93 21.27
CA TYR A 53 1.16 3.68 19.95
C TYR A 53 0.46 2.33 19.86
N LYS A 54 1.00 1.28 20.50
CA LYS A 54 0.34 -0.02 20.61
C LYS A 54 -0.96 0.08 21.40
N GLU A 55 -0.97 0.79 22.52
CA GLU A 55 -2.20 1.01 23.30
C GLU A 55 -3.24 1.82 22.52
N LEU A 56 -2.81 2.88 21.85
CA LEU A 56 -3.66 3.69 20.98
C LEU A 56 -4.30 2.83 19.88
N LEU A 57 -3.48 2.08 19.15
CA LEU A 57 -3.93 1.20 18.08
C LEU A 57 -4.93 0.16 18.59
N ARG A 58 -4.63 -0.49 19.72
CA ARG A 58 -5.51 -1.49 20.34
C ARG A 58 -6.90 -0.95 20.66
N ASN A 59 -7.00 0.35 20.97
CA ASN A 59 -8.28 1.01 21.24
C ASN A 59 -9.03 1.46 19.98
N GLN A 60 -8.37 1.52 18.82
CA GLN A 60 -8.96 2.00 17.56
C GLN A 60 -9.36 0.87 16.61
N VAL A 61 -8.68 -0.27 16.68
CA VAL A 61 -8.91 -1.39 15.78
C VAL A 61 -9.36 -2.65 16.51
N ASP A 62 -9.97 -3.59 15.79
CA ASP A 62 -10.36 -4.86 16.38
C ASP A 62 -9.13 -5.76 16.70
N ASP A 63 -9.30 -6.78 17.55
CA ASP A 63 -8.20 -7.65 17.99
C ASP A 63 -7.46 -8.32 16.81
N ARG A 64 -8.19 -8.66 15.74
CA ARG A 64 -7.60 -9.26 14.55
C ARG A 64 -6.70 -8.26 13.84
N ARG A 65 -7.16 -7.03 13.69
CA ARG A 65 -6.41 -5.96 13.03
C ARG A 65 -5.21 -5.52 13.87
N TYR A 66 -5.37 -5.46 15.19
CA TYR A 66 -4.27 -5.20 16.11
C TYR A 66 -3.16 -6.24 15.96
N ALA A 67 -3.50 -7.53 15.99
CA ALA A 67 -2.54 -8.62 15.78
C ALA A 67 -1.85 -8.52 14.41
N HIS A 68 -2.62 -8.21 13.36
CA HIS A 68 -2.10 -7.98 12.03
C HIS A 68 -1.07 -6.84 11.99
N SER A 69 -1.38 -5.67 12.57
CA SER A 69 -0.45 -4.55 12.61
C SER A 69 0.84 -4.85 13.37
N LEU A 70 0.79 -5.64 14.46
CA LEU A 70 2.01 -6.09 15.14
C LEU A 70 2.87 -6.97 14.23
N ASN A 71 2.26 -7.92 13.54
CA ASN A 71 2.98 -8.81 12.62
C ASN A 71 3.53 -8.07 11.39
N VAL A 72 2.82 -7.06 10.89
CA VAL A 72 3.30 -6.19 9.82
C VAL A 72 4.47 -5.33 10.30
N ALA A 73 4.44 -4.82 11.54
CA ALA A 73 5.56 -4.09 12.12
C ALA A 73 6.84 -4.94 12.19
N ASP A 74 6.71 -6.19 12.65
CA ASP A 74 7.83 -7.13 12.72
C ASP A 74 8.35 -7.49 11.31
N ALA A 75 7.47 -7.82 10.37
CA ALA A 75 7.85 -8.11 8.98
C ALA A 75 8.49 -6.89 8.28
N ALA A 76 7.96 -5.68 8.49
CA ALA A 76 8.52 -4.46 7.92
C ALA A 76 9.92 -4.18 8.45
N LYS A 77 10.15 -4.41 9.75
CA LYS A 77 11.48 -4.27 10.36
C LYS A 77 12.48 -5.26 9.74
N GLU A 78 12.11 -6.54 9.64
CA GLU A 78 12.96 -7.58 9.02
C GLU A 78 13.29 -7.25 7.56
N LEU A 79 12.28 -6.89 6.76
CA LEU A 79 12.47 -6.52 5.37
C LEU A 79 13.30 -5.25 5.22
N ALA A 80 13.16 -4.29 6.12
CA ALA A 80 14.00 -3.08 6.13
C ALA A 80 15.47 -3.40 6.40
N GLU A 81 15.76 -4.27 7.37
CA GLU A 81 17.13 -4.74 7.67
C GLU A 81 17.79 -5.36 6.44
N LEU A 82 17.06 -6.20 5.70
CA LEU A 82 17.56 -6.87 4.49
C LEU A 82 17.80 -5.94 3.31
N ASN A 83 17.07 -4.83 3.24
CA ASN A 83 17.10 -3.91 2.10
C ASN A 83 17.81 -2.58 2.40
N GLY A 84 18.44 -2.45 3.57
CA GLY A 84 19.18 -1.24 3.97
C GLY A 84 18.29 -0.02 4.20
N VAL A 85 17.04 -0.23 4.61
CA VAL A 85 16.06 0.81 4.94
C VAL A 85 16.08 1.05 6.45
N ASP A 86 15.77 2.28 6.89
CA ASP A 86 15.66 2.59 8.31
C ASP A 86 14.59 1.72 9.00
N THR A 87 15.04 0.89 9.93
CA THR A 87 14.23 -0.15 10.57
C THR A 87 13.24 0.45 11.57
N GLY A 88 13.55 1.60 12.17
CA GLY A 88 12.67 2.33 13.07
C GLY A 88 11.50 2.95 12.32
N LYS A 89 11.78 3.61 11.18
CA LYS A 89 10.73 4.13 10.29
C LYS A 89 9.85 2.99 9.78
N ALA A 90 10.43 1.89 9.32
CA ALA A 90 9.70 0.73 8.84
C ALA A 90 8.80 0.10 9.91
N TYR A 91 9.32 -0.08 11.12
CA TYR A 91 8.55 -0.63 12.24
C TYR A 91 7.35 0.25 12.61
N LEU A 92 7.56 1.57 12.76
CA LEU A 92 6.48 2.51 13.09
C LEU A 92 5.42 2.57 11.99
N CYS A 93 5.84 2.59 10.72
CA CYS A 93 4.93 2.51 9.59
C CYS A 93 4.12 1.20 9.61
N GLY A 94 4.76 0.05 9.84
CA GLY A 94 4.09 -1.24 9.92
C GLY A 94 3.08 -1.32 11.07
N LEU A 95 3.40 -0.74 12.23
CA LEU A 95 2.51 -0.68 13.38
C LEU A 95 1.27 0.19 13.09
N LEU A 96 1.46 1.32 12.40
CA LEU A 96 0.42 2.35 12.26
C LEU A 96 -0.33 2.33 10.92
N HIS A 97 0.08 1.52 9.93
CA HIS A 97 -0.46 1.58 8.56
C HIS A 97 -2.00 1.48 8.47
N ASP A 98 -2.59 0.68 9.37
CA ASP A 98 -4.02 0.36 9.40
C ASP A 98 -4.75 1.01 10.60
N ILE A 99 -4.17 2.04 11.23
CA ILE A 99 -4.72 2.70 12.42
C ILE A 99 -6.18 3.19 12.22
N GLU A 100 -6.52 3.60 10.99
CA GLU A 100 -7.86 4.08 10.62
C GLU A 100 -8.77 2.98 10.02
N LYS A 101 -8.33 1.71 9.95
CA LYS A 101 -9.00 0.64 9.17
C LYS A 101 -10.41 0.29 9.67
N ASN A 102 -10.61 0.31 10.99
CA ASN A 102 -11.90 0.00 11.62
C ASN A 102 -12.72 1.25 11.95
N ARG A 103 -12.22 2.45 11.66
CA ARG A 103 -12.90 3.69 12.00
C ARG A 103 -14.17 3.89 11.16
N PRO A 104 -15.26 4.45 11.70
CA PRO A 104 -16.47 4.73 10.94
C PRO A 104 -16.20 5.55 9.67
N TRP A 105 -16.96 5.30 8.60
CA TRP A 105 -16.71 5.94 7.30
C TRP A 105 -16.88 7.45 7.32
N ASP A 106 -17.77 7.99 8.15
CA ASP A 106 -17.97 9.42 8.36
C ASP A 106 -16.76 10.09 9.02
N GLU A 107 -16.09 9.39 9.94
CA GLU A 107 -14.82 9.88 10.52
C GLU A 107 -13.67 9.82 9.51
N GLN A 108 -13.58 8.75 8.71
CA GLN A 108 -12.61 8.68 7.60
C GLN A 108 -12.88 9.78 6.57
N GLU A 109 -14.15 10.02 6.22
CA GLU A 109 -14.59 11.07 5.29
C GLU A 109 -14.14 12.47 5.73
N ARG A 110 -14.08 12.72 7.04
CA ARG A 110 -13.54 13.97 7.58
C ARG A 110 -12.09 14.18 7.18
N TYR A 111 -11.25 13.13 7.30
CA TYR A 111 -9.87 13.19 6.83
C TYR A 111 -9.81 13.34 5.30
N MET A 112 -10.65 12.61 4.55
CA MET A 112 -10.69 12.75 3.09
C MET A 112 -11.07 14.17 2.64
N THR A 113 -12.00 14.81 3.35
CA THR A 113 -12.43 16.20 3.09
C THR A 113 -11.32 17.20 3.42
N GLN A 114 -10.56 16.96 4.48
CA GLN A 114 -9.38 17.77 4.84
C GLN A 114 -8.23 17.61 3.86
N LEU A 115 -8.09 16.42 3.27
CA LEU A 115 -7.12 16.14 2.21
C LEU A 115 -7.54 16.72 0.85
N GLY A 116 -8.83 17.01 0.66
CA GLY A 116 -9.35 17.82 -0.47
C GLY A 116 -9.21 17.17 -1.85
N ASP A 117 -9.01 18.04 -2.86
CA ASP A 117 -8.92 17.72 -4.31
C ASP A 117 -7.67 16.90 -4.70
N ASP A 118 -6.81 16.54 -3.74
CA ASP A 118 -5.55 15.81 -3.97
C ASP A 118 -5.73 14.28 -4.01
N LEU A 119 -6.96 13.81 -3.82
CA LEU A 119 -7.28 12.40 -3.89
C LEU A 119 -7.87 12.09 -5.27
N PRO A 120 -7.29 11.12 -6.01
CA PRO A 120 -7.86 10.71 -7.28
C PRO A 120 -9.31 10.24 -7.12
N ASP A 121 -10.17 10.53 -8.10
CA ASP A 121 -11.59 10.12 -8.09
C ASP A 121 -11.79 8.64 -7.77
N HIS A 122 -10.89 7.78 -8.26
CA HIS A 122 -10.95 6.35 -8.04
C HIS A 122 -10.67 5.92 -6.59
N VAL A 123 -9.95 6.74 -5.80
CA VAL A 123 -9.80 6.57 -4.34
C VAL A 123 -11.06 7.07 -3.64
N ILE A 124 -11.56 8.25 -4.03
CA ILE A 124 -12.79 8.84 -3.46
C ILE A 124 -13.98 7.88 -3.61
N GLN A 125 -14.13 7.24 -4.77
CA GLN A 125 -15.25 6.34 -5.05
C GLN A 125 -15.16 4.98 -4.34
N ASN A 126 -14.01 4.61 -3.78
CA ASN A 126 -13.81 3.34 -3.10
C ASN A 126 -13.47 3.53 -1.61
N LYS A 127 -14.51 3.60 -0.77
CA LYS A 127 -14.39 3.77 0.69
C LYS A 127 -13.44 2.77 1.37
N LYS A 128 -13.22 1.59 0.80
CA LYS A 128 -12.27 0.62 1.37
C LYS A 128 -10.83 1.09 1.30
N LEU A 129 -10.49 2.03 0.42
CA LEU A 129 -9.15 2.59 0.29
C LEU A 129 -8.91 3.78 1.22
N TRP A 130 -9.96 4.35 1.83
CA TRP A 130 -9.87 5.61 2.57
C TRP A 130 -8.99 5.55 3.82
N HIS A 131 -8.93 4.39 4.49
CA HIS A 131 -8.12 4.22 5.69
C HIS A 131 -6.63 4.51 5.48
N ALA A 132 -6.08 4.29 4.27
CA ALA A 132 -4.67 4.55 3.99
C ALA A 132 -4.34 6.07 3.99
N PRO A 133 -5.00 6.91 3.17
CA PRO A 133 -4.83 8.36 3.26
C PRO A 133 -5.32 8.94 4.60
N ALA A 134 -6.40 8.40 5.19
CA ALA A 134 -6.83 8.84 6.52
C ALA A 134 -5.79 8.52 7.60
N GLY A 135 -5.17 7.34 7.57
CA GLY A 135 -4.10 6.94 8.49
C GLY A 135 -2.86 7.80 8.34
N ALA A 136 -2.52 8.18 7.10
CA ALA A 136 -1.45 9.14 6.83
C ALA A 136 -1.77 10.54 7.43
N ALA A 137 -2.99 11.04 7.25
CA ALA A 137 -3.42 12.30 7.87
C ALA A 137 -3.40 12.21 9.41
N TYR A 138 -3.91 11.11 9.98
CA TYR A 138 -3.91 10.86 11.43
C TYR A 138 -2.47 10.87 12.00
N MET A 139 -1.55 10.18 11.34
CA MET A 139 -0.15 10.12 11.72
C MET A 139 0.52 11.49 11.75
N ARG A 140 0.21 12.34 10.77
CA ARG A 140 0.71 13.72 10.70
C ARG A 140 0.08 14.62 11.76
N ASP A 141 -1.25 14.66 11.81
CA ASP A 141 -2.02 15.66 12.54
C ASP A 141 -2.17 15.33 14.03
N GLU A 142 -2.37 14.06 14.35
CA GLU A 142 -2.69 13.61 15.72
C GLU A 142 -1.45 13.05 16.43
N LEU A 143 -0.55 12.38 15.70
CA LEU A 143 0.68 11.80 16.27
C LEU A 143 1.93 12.67 16.10
N GLY A 144 1.84 13.72 15.27
CA GLY A 144 2.95 14.63 15.01
C GLY A 144 4.14 13.98 14.31
N ILE A 145 3.94 12.83 13.64
CA ILE A 145 4.99 12.18 12.87
C ILE A 145 5.00 12.83 11.48
N LEU A 146 5.94 13.73 11.25
CA LEU A 146 5.98 14.58 10.06
C LEU A 146 6.90 14.06 8.95
N ASP A 147 7.44 12.84 9.06
CA ASP A 147 8.33 12.27 8.05
C ASP A 147 7.63 12.06 6.71
N ALA A 148 8.05 12.79 5.68
CA ALA A 148 7.41 12.74 4.38
C ALA A 148 7.40 11.34 3.75
N ASP A 149 8.43 10.53 4.01
CA ASP A 149 8.53 9.17 3.47
C ASP A 149 7.64 8.20 4.23
N MET A 150 7.56 8.32 5.55
CA MET A 150 6.64 7.52 6.37
C MET A 150 5.17 7.83 6.04
N ILE A 151 4.83 9.11 5.87
CA ILE A 151 3.49 9.55 5.48
C ILE A 151 3.10 9.00 4.10
N ARG A 152 4.01 9.00 3.13
CA ARG A 152 3.77 8.38 1.82
C ARG A 152 3.61 6.86 1.92
N ALA A 153 4.46 6.19 2.71
CA ALA A 153 4.35 4.75 2.94
C ALA A 153 2.96 4.37 3.44
N ILE A 154 2.44 5.04 4.47
CA ILE A 154 1.08 4.77 4.95
C ILE A 154 0.03 5.15 3.90
N LYS A 155 0.15 6.30 3.23
CA LYS A 155 -0.84 6.74 2.22
C LYS A 155 -1.04 5.70 1.11
N TYR A 156 0.04 5.05 0.66
CA TYR A 156 0.04 4.17 -0.51
C TYR A 156 0.14 2.67 -0.17
N HIS A 157 0.13 2.27 1.10
CA HIS A 157 0.35 0.86 1.48
C HIS A 157 -0.67 -0.11 0.87
N THR A 158 -1.90 0.34 0.56
CA THR A 158 -2.92 -0.52 -0.06
C THR A 158 -2.86 -0.59 -1.58
N THR A 159 -2.53 0.51 -2.24
CA THR A 159 -2.62 0.64 -3.70
C THR A 159 -1.27 0.42 -4.36
N GLY A 160 -0.18 0.67 -3.63
CA GLY A 160 1.10 1.02 -4.22
C GLY A 160 0.99 2.32 -5.02
N ARG A 161 2.08 2.68 -5.69
CA ARG A 161 2.15 3.72 -6.73
C ARG A 161 3.40 3.53 -7.58
N PRO A 162 3.49 4.14 -8.77
CA PRO A 162 4.76 4.21 -9.48
C PRO A 162 5.82 4.98 -8.66
N ASN A 163 7.08 4.59 -8.79
CA ASN A 163 8.24 5.17 -8.13
C ASN A 163 8.14 5.16 -6.60
N MET A 164 7.72 4.03 -6.01
CA MET A 164 7.74 3.84 -4.56
C MET A 164 9.17 3.94 -4.02
N SER A 165 9.33 4.68 -2.93
CA SER A 165 10.57 4.68 -2.15
C SER A 165 10.86 3.30 -1.56
N PRO A 166 12.11 3.02 -1.14
CA PRO A 166 12.43 1.77 -0.46
C PRO A 166 11.54 1.49 0.76
N LEU A 167 11.18 2.51 1.54
CA LEU A 167 10.28 2.37 2.70
C LEU A 167 8.84 2.05 2.27
N GLU A 168 8.34 2.70 1.22
CA GLU A 168 7.02 2.38 0.64
C GLU A 168 6.96 0.92 0.17
N LYS A 169 8.01 0.45 -0.53
CA LYS A 169 8.13 -0.95 -0.98
C LYS A 169 8.15 -1.92 0.20
N VAL A 170 8.96 -1.64 1.22
CA VAL A 170 9.03 -2.47 2.45
C VAL A 170 7.66 -2.59 3.09
N LEU A 171 6.95 -1.48 3.32
CA LEU A 171 5.66 -1.51 3.99
C LEU A 171 4.60 -2.23 3.14
N TYR A 172 4.54 -1.94 1.85
CA TYR A 172 3.61 -2.59 0.92
C TYR A 172 3.80 -4.11 0.93
N VAL A 173 5.04 -4.59 0.85
CA VAL A 173 5.33 -6.03 0.87
C VAL A 173 5.04 -6.63 2.25
N ALA A 174 5.41 -5.96 3.34
CA ALA A 174 5.17 -6.43 4.70
C ALA A 174 3.69 -6.71 4.98
N ASP A 175 2.78 -5.83 4.53
CA ASP A 175 1.33 -6.02 4.67
C ASP A 175 0.83 -7.28 3.93
N TYR A 176 1.44 -7.62 2.79
CA TYR A 176 1.11 -8.84 2.05
C TYR A 176 1.66 -10.11 2.73
N VAL A 177 2.83 -10.05 3.34
CA VAL A 177 3.58 -11.26 3.73
C VAL A 177 3.61 -11.56 5.22
N SER A 178 3.05 -10.69 6.07
CA SER A 178 2.98 -10.87 7.53
C SER A 178 2.55 -12.27 7.94
N ILE A 179 3.07 -12.78 9.06
CA ILE A 179 3.07 -14.21 9.41
C ILE A 179 1.68 -14.85 9.47
N GLU A 180 0.64 -14.09 9.82
CA GLU A 180 -0.75 -14.55 9.92
C GLU A 180 -1.48 -14.58 8.57
N ARG A 181 -0.88 -14.03 7.50
CA ARG A 181 -1.49 -14.07 6.16
C ARG A 181 -1.56 -15.50 5.67
N ASP A 182 -2.77 -15.92 5.34
CA ASP A 182 -3.07 -17.24 4.80
C ASP A 182 -4.02 -17.08 3.61
N TYR A 183 -3.44 -16.97 2.41
CA TYR A 183 -4.17 -16.92 1.17
C TYR A 183 -3.41 -17.70 0.08
N PRO A 184 -4.11 -18.21 -0.96
CA PRO A 184 -3.47 -18.98 -2.02
C PRO A 184 -2.32 -18.21 -2.67
N GLY A 185 -1.10 -18.73 -2.55
CA GLY A 185 0.11 -18.15 -3.13
C GLY A 185 0.91 -17.23 -2.19
N VAL A 186 0.51 -17.03 -0.93
CA VAL A 186 1.26 -16.20 0.04
C VAL A 186 2.71 -16.66 0.21
N GLU A 187 2.97 -17.98 0.24
CA GLU A 187 4.33 -18.52 0.35
C GLU A 187 5.24 -18.09 -0.81
N ARG A 188 4.69 -18.02 -2.04
CA ARG A 188 5.47 -17.55 -3.19
C ARG A 188 5.81 -16.06 -3.08
N VAL A 189 4.91 -15.27 -2.50
CA VAL A 189 5.16 -13.84 -2.26
C VAL A 189 6.18 -13.67 -1.13
N ARG A 190 6.10 -14.48 -0.06
CA ARG A 190 7.10 -14.53 1.03
C ARG A 190 8.49 -14.86 0.48
N GLU A 191 8.62 -15.95 -0.27
CA GLU A 191 9.90 -16.35 -0.88
C GLU A 191 10.50 -15.25 -1.76
N ALA A 192 9.67 -14.54 -2.53
CA ALA A 192 10.09 -13.40 -3.33
C ALA A 192 10.50 -12.21 -2.45
N ALA A 193 9.73 -11.89 -1.40
CA ALA A 193 9.98 -10.74 -0.52
C ALA A 193 11.36 -10.79 0.14
N TYR A 194 11.78 -11.97 0.61
CA TYR A 194 13.10 -12.17 1.21
C TYR A 194 14.24 -12.26 0.18
N ARG A 195 13.95 -12.23 -1.12
CA ARG A 195 14.94 -12.23 -2.20
C ARG A 195 15.07 -10.87 -2.87
N ASN A 196 13.94 -10.26 -3.22
CA ASN A 196 13.83 -9.00 -3.93
C ASN A 196 12.42 -8.42 -3.75
N LEU A 197 12.32 -7.21 -3.18
CA LEU A 197 11.03 -6.56 -2.92
C LEU A 197 10.22 -6.32 -4.21
N ASP A 198 10.87 -5.96 -5.31
CA ASP A 198 10.19 -5.71 -6.59
C ASP A 198 9.59 -6.98 -7.17
N GLU A 199 10.25 -8.13 -6.98
CA GLU A 199 9.68 -9.42 -7.35
C GLU A 199 8.40 -9.73 -6.56
N ALA A 200 8.40 -9.47 -5.25
CA ALA A 200 7.23 -9.64 -4.40
C ALA A 200 6.08 -8.69 -4.79
N ILE A 201 6.42 -7.43 -5.09
CA ILE A 201 5.48 -6.41 -5.58
C ILE A 201 4.86 -6.87 -6.90
N LEU A 202 5.64 -7.39 -7.84
CA LEU A 202 5.14 -7.88 -9.12
C LEU A 202 4.15 -9.04 -8.95
N ILE A 203 4.51 -10.04 -8.13
CA ILE A 203 3.67 -11.22 -7.89
C ILE A 203 2.39 -10.82 -7.13
N GLY A 204 2.51 -10.02 -6.07
CA GLY A 204 1.38 -9.54 -5.27
C GLY A 204 0.45 -8.62 -6.05
N GLY A 205 1.01 -7.66 -6.79
CA GLY A 205 0.27 -6.75 -7.67
C GLY A 205 -0.50 -7.50 -8.76
N ARG A 206 0.14 -8.48 -9.42
CA ARG A 206 -0.55 -9.35 -10.40
C ARG A 206 -1.74 -10.09 -9.79
N PHE A 207 -1.55 -10.66 -8.60
CA PHE A 207 -2.61 -11.37 -7.87
C PHE A 207 -3.80 -10.44 -7.59
N THR A 208 -3.53 -9.23 -7.10
CA THR A 208 -4.56 -8.22 -6.81
C THR A 208 -5.30 -7.78 -8.07
N LEU A 209 -4.58 -7.50 -9.17
CA LEU A 209 -5.19 -7.13 -10.44
C LEU A 209 -6.10 -8.23 -10.99
N ILE A 210 -5.63 -9.48 -11.05
CA ILE A 210 -6.46 -10.62 -11.50
C ILE A 210 -7.71 -10.74 -10.63
N SER A 211 -7.56 -10.67 -9.31
CA SER A 211 -8.69 -10.79 -8.39
C SER A 211 -9.73 -9.67 -8.57
N LEU A 212 -9.30 -8.44 -8.87
CA LEU A 212 -10.22 -7.33 -9.14
C LEU A 212 -10.96 -7.53 -10.47
N LEU A 213 -10.24 -7.94 -11.52
CA LEU A 213 -10.80 -8.19 -12.85
C LEU A 213 -11.81 -9.34 -12.84
N GLU A 214 -11.50 -10.46 -12.18
CA GLU A 214 -12.42 -11.61 -12.03
C GLU A 214 -13.72 -11.24 -11.29
N ARG A 215 -13.68 -10.22 -10.43
CA ARG A 215 -14.83 -9.71 -9.67
C ARG A 215 -15.49 -8.49 -10.29
N TYR A 216 -15.08 -8.09 -11.50
CA TYR A 216 -15.56 -6.91 -12.21
C TYR A 216 -15.51 -5.63 -11.36
N ARG A 217 -14.42 -5.47 -10.58
CA ARG A 217 -14.19 -4.29 -9.74
C ARG A 217 -13.33 -3.26 -10.46
N VAL A 218 -13.56 -1.99 -10.15
CA VAL A 218 -12.72 -0.89 -10.61
C VAL A 218 -11.30 -1.12 -10.10
N VAL A 219 -10.33 -1.01 -11.02
CA VAL A 219 -8.91 -1.09 -10.71
C VAL A 219 -8.41 0.32 -10.42
N ASN A 220 -7.72 0.48 -9.29
CA ASN A 220 -7.05 1.72 -8.93
C ASN A 220 -5.91 1.99 -9.94
N TYR A 221 -5.81 3.23 -10.43
CA TYR A 221 -4.81 3.60 -11.44
C TYR A 221 -3.37 3.40 -10.93
N ASP A 222 -3.10 3.81 -9.69
CA ASP A 222 -1.77 3.68 -9.07
C ASP A 222 -1.38 2.21 -8.95
N THR A 223 -2.31 1.31 -8.61
CA THR A 223 -2.06 -0.14 -8.60
C THR A 223 -1.68 -0.68 -9.97
N PHE A 224 -2.37 -0.25 -11.03
CA PHE A 224 -2.04 -0.67 -12.39
C PHE A 224 -0.71 -0.09 -12.88
N ALA A 225 -0.46 1.19 -12.60
CA ALA A 225 0.77 1.88 -12.97
C ALA A 225 2.00 1.30 -12.24
N MET A 226 1.88 1.05 -10.93
CA MET A 226 2.89 0.37 -10.12
C MET A 226 3.22 -1.02 -10.68
N TYR A 227 2.20 -1.81 -11.04
CA TYR A 227 2.43 -3.10 -11.68
C TYR A 227 3.17 -2.98 -13.01
N ASN A 228 2.79 -2.04 -13.88
CA ASN A 228 3.44 -1.86 -15.18
C ASN A 228 4.90 -1.41 -15.05
N GLU A 229 5.21 -0.51 -14.12
CA GLU A 229 6.58 -0.06 -13.85
C GLU A 229 7.46 -1.26 -13.48
N VAL A 230 7.07 -2.00 -12.45
CA VAL A 230 7.84 -3.16 -11.97
C VAL A 230 7.90 -4.27 -13.04
N ALA A 231 6.83 -4.49 -13.79
CA ALA A 231 6.81 -5.46 -14.88
C ALA A 231 7.73 -5.05 -16.03
N ALA A 232 7.87 -3.76 -16.34
CA ALA A 232 8.80 -3.29 -17.36
C ALA A 232 10.26 -3.45 -16.91
N GLU A 233 10.54 -3.23 -15.63
CA GLU A 233 11.88 -3.38 -15.04
C GLU A 233 12.32 -4.85 -14.95
N LEU A 234 11.42 -5.74 -14.51
CA LEU A 234 11.73 -7.15 -14.27
C LEU A 234 11.34 -8.09 -15.44
N GLY A 235 10.51 -7.64 -16.37
CA GLY A 235 9.91 -8.48 -17.42
C GLY A 235 10.95 -9.17 -18.31
N ALA A 236 12.03 -8.48 -18.65
CA ALA A 236 13.13 -9.06 -19.43
C ALA A 236 13.82 -10.22 -18.68
N ALA A 237 13.92 -10.16 -17.35
CA ALA A 237 14.55 -11.21 -16.53
C ALA A 237 13.63 -12.42 -16.33
N PHE A 238 12.31 -12.21 -16.24
CA PHE A 238 11.34 -13.30 -16.11
C PHE A 238 11.18 -14.10 -17.42
N GLU A 239 11.13 -13.44 -18.58
CA GLU A 239 11.00 -14.11 -19.88
C GLU A 239 12.20 -15.03 -20.20
N GLU A 240 13.41 -14.66 -19.79
CA GLU A 240 14.60 -15.51 -19.91
C GLU A 240 14.56 -16.73 -18.98
N SER A 241 13.98 -16.59 -17.78
CA SER A 241 13.89 -17.67 -16.79
C SER A 241 12.85 -18.74 -17.20
N THR A 242 11.75 -18.33 -17.81
CA THR A 242 10.69 -19.23 -18.30
C THR A 242 10.99 -19.85 -19.65
N SER A 243 11.89 -19.26 -20.45
CA SER A 243 12.33 -19.84 -21.73
C SER A 243 13.42 -20.92 -21.57
N LYS A 244 13.94 -21.11 -20.35
CA LYS A 244 14.97 -22.11 -20.01
C LYS A 244 14.45 -23.27 -19.15
N ALA A 245 13.16 -23.31 -18.83
CA ALA A 245 12.48 -24.37 -18.09
C ALA A 245 11.53 -25.15 -19.01
#